data_AF-A0A3M1R179-F1
#
_entry.id   AF-A0A3M1R179-F1
#
_cell.length_a   1.000
_cell.length_b   1.000
_cell.length_c   1.000
_cell.angle_alpha   90.00
_cell.angle_beta   90.00
_cell.angle_gamma   90.00
#
_symmetry.space_group_name_H-M   'P 1'
#
loop_
_entity.id
_entity.type
_entity.pdbx_description
1 polymer ?
#
loop_
_entity_poly.entity_id
_entity_poly.type
_entity_poly.pdbx_seq_one_letter_code
_entity_poly.pdbx_strand_id
1 'polypeptide(L)'
;MLKIVVFFAGAVLMALEIVGSRLLAPYFGSSIFVWGSLISIFLAGLSGGYYAGGVMADRYPSPLVMGSFLCLPAIVIFLLPLVSAPVNRLI
;
A
#
# COMPACT_ATOMS: atom_id res chain seq x y z
N MET A 1 15.76 -14.79 -1.37
CA MET A 1 14.58 -14.51 -0.52
C MET A 1 14.06 -13.09 -0.71
N LEU A 2 14.89 -12.05 -0.51
CA LEU A 2 14.51 -10.64 -0.72
C LEU A 2 13.83 -10.33 -2.07
N LYS A 3 14.38 -10.83 -3.18
CA LYS A 3 13.81 -10.60 -4.53
C LYS A 3 12.35 -11.05 -4.65
N ILE A 4 12.01 -12.19 -4.04
CA ILE A 4 10.63 -12.73 -4.04
C ILE A 4 9.73 -11.84 -3.21
N VAL A 5 10.19 -11.42 -2.03
CA VAL A 5 9.44 -10.52 -1.14
C VAL A 5 9.16 -9.18 -1.82
N VAL A 6 10.16 -8.57 -2.44
CA VAL A 6 10.01 -7.29 -3.16
C VAL A 6 9.08 -7.44 -4.35
N PHE A 7 9.17 -8.55 -5.08
CA PHE A 7 8.26 -8.84 -6.19
C PHE A 7 6.80 -8.89 -5.74
N PHE A 8 6.49 -9.67 -4.70
CA PHE A 8 5.12 -9.76 -4.18
C PHE A 8 4.65 -8.44 -3.55
N ALA A 9 5.53 -7.72 -2.83
CA ALA A 9 5.20 -6.41 -2.28
C ALA A 9 4.81 -5.42 -3.39
N GLY A 10 5.58 -5.38 -4.48
CA GLY A 10 5.26 -4.56 -5.66
C GLY A 10 3.95 -4.99 -6.33
N ALA A 11 3.73 -6.30 -6.49
CA ALA A 11 2.49 -6.82 -7.07
C ALA A 11 1.25 -6.45 -6.25
N VAL A 12 1.33 -6.56 -4.91
CA VAL A 12 0.27 -6.15 -3.99
C VAL A 12 0.03 -4.65 -4.05
N LEU A 13 1.09 -3.84 -4.10
CA LEU A 13 0.98 -2.38 -4.16
C LEU A 13 0.30 -1.91 -5.45
N MET A 14 0.65 -2.50 -6.60
CA MET A 14 -0.01 -2.24 -7.87
C MET A 14 -1.47 -2.70 -7.88
N ALA A 15 -1.77 -3.86 -7.30
CA ALA A 15 -3.14 -4.32 -7.15
C ALA A 15 -3.97 -3.34 -6.29
N LEU A 16 -3.40 -2.83 -5.19
CA LEU A 16 -4.05 -1.85 -4.31
C LEU A 16 -4.33 -0.53 -5.06
N GLU A 17 -3.39 -0.06 -5.86
CA GLU A 17 -3.55 1.16 -6.66
C GLU A 17 -4.69 1.03 -7.67
N ILE A 18 -4.74 -0.09 -8.40
CA ILE A 18 -5.80 -0.36 -9.39
C ILE A 18 -7.17 -0.46 -8.69
N VAL A 19 -7.26 -1.22 -7.59
CA VAL A 19 -8.50 -1.35 -6.82
C VAL A 19 -8.94 -0.01 -6.24
N GLY A 20 -8.01 0.76 -5.68
CA GLY A 20 -8.28 2.10 -5.15
C GLY A 20 -8.86 3.04 -6.21
N SER A 21 -8.30 3.04 -7.42
CA SER A 21 -8.82 3.82 -8.54
C SER A 21 -10.26 3.47 -8.92
N ARG A 22 -10.62 2.19 -8.85
CA ARG A 22 -11.96 1.69 -9.15
C ARG A 22 -12.96 2.01 -8.03
N LEU A 23 -12.51 2.00 -6.78
CA LEU A 23 -13.31 2.38 -5.61
C LEU A 23 -13.64 3.88 -5.60
N LEU A 24 -12.72 4.71 -6.08
CA LEU A 24 -12.90 6.16 -6.18
C LEU A 24 -13.71 6.59 -7.42
N ALA A 25 -13.70 5.78 -8.48
CA ALA A 25 -14.40 6.07 -9.73
C ALA A 25 -15.89 6.46 -9.59
N PRO A 26 -16.74 5.80 -8.76
CA PRO A 26 -18.14 6.20 -8.61
C PRO A 26 -18.35 7.56 -7.93
N TYR A 27 -17.43 8.00 -7.06
CA TYR A 27 -17.56 9.27 -6.33
C TYR A 27 -16.89 10.45 -7.03
N PHE A 28 -15.73 10.23 -7.63
CA PHE A 28 -14.89 11.28 -8.21
C PHE A 28 -14.75 11.19 -9.74
N GLY A 29 -15.32 10.16 -10.37
CA GLY A 29 -15.17 9.88 -11.79
C GLY A 29 -13.82 9.26 -12.16
N SER A 30 -13.67 8.89 -13.43
CA SER A 30 -12.44 8.28 -13.98
C SER A 30 -11.57 9.30 -14.74
N SER A 31 -11.35 10.48 -14.17
CA SER A 31 -10.54 11.53 -14.80
C SER A 31 -9.03 11.31 -14.60
N ILE A 32 -8.23 11.79 -15.55
CA ILE A 32 -6.75 11.78 -15.47
C ILE A 32 -6.25 12.45 -14.19
N PHE A 33 -6.98 13.48 -13.71
CA PHE A 33 -6.65 14.16 -12.46
C PHE A 33 -6.79 13.25 -11.23
N VAL A 34 -7.83 12.41 -11.17
CA VAL A 34 -8.05 11.46 -10.06
C VAL A 34 -6.97 10.39 -10.07
N TRP A 35 -6.69 9.82 -11.24
CA TRP A 35 -5.65 8.80 -11.38
C TRP A 35 -4.25 9.35 -11.06
N GLY A 36 -3.92 10.55 -11.55
CA GLY A 36 -2.66 11.22 -11.22
C GLY A 36 -2.51 11.56 -9.74
N SER A 37 -3.60 11.96 -9.08
CA SER A 37 -3.60 12.21 -7.63
C SER A 37 -3.36 10.93 -6.83
N LEU A 38 -3.94 9.80 -7.26
CA LEU A 38 -3.72 8.49 -6.64
C LEU A 38 -2.24 8.10 -6.74
N ILE A 39 -1.66 8.12 -7.95
CA ILE A 39 -0.24 7.79 -8.13
C ILE A 39 0.62 8.68 -7.24
N SER A 40 0.33 9.98 -7.17
CA SER A 40 1.07 10.94 -6.34
C SER A 40 1.04 10.57 -4.86
N ILE A 41 -0.12 10.16 -4.34
CA ILE A 41 -0.28 9.70 -2.95
C ILE A 41 0.52 8.41 -2.71
N PHE A 42 0.43 7.44 -3.63
CA PHE A 42 1.16 6.19 -3.53
C PHE A 42 2.68 6.41 -3.54
N LEU A 43 3.19 7.26 -4.45
CA LEU A 43 4.61 7.61 -4.53
C LEU A 43 5.09 8.38 -3.30
N ALA A 44 4.28 9.32 -2.79
CA ALA A 44 4.61 10.05 -1.56
C ALA A 44 4.69 9.10 -0.36
N GLY A 45 3.73 8.18 -0.22
CA GLY A 45 3.74 7.15 0.82
C GLY A 45 4.93 6.20 0.69
N LEU A 46 5.26 5.76 -0.52
CA LEU A 46 6.44 4.94 -0.82
C LEU A 46 7.73 5.64 -0.45
N SER A 47 7.88 6.92 -0.82
CA SER A 47 9.07 7.71 -0.50
C SER A 47 9.28 7.81 1.02
N GLY A 48 8.22 8.15 1.76
CA GLY A 48 8.26 8.19 3.23
C GLY A 48 8.57 6.83 3.85
N GLY A 49 7.96 5.76 3.32
CA GLY A 49 8.17 4.39 3.75
C GLY A 49 9.60 3.91 3.52
N TYR A 50 10.20 4.21 2.36
CA TYR A 50 11.59 3.87 2.06
C TYR A 50 12.58 4.66 2.91
N TYR A 51 12.30 5.93 3.18
CA TYR A 51 13.14 6.73 4.07
C TYR A 51 13.11 6.17 5.50
N ALA A 52 11.91 5.98 6.07
CA ALA A 52 11.77 5.43 7.42
C ALA A 52 12.30 4.00 7.53
N GLY A 53 12.02 3.15 6.53
CA GLY A 53 12.50 1.78 6.45
C GLY A 53 14.02 1.69 6.30
N GLY A 54 14.62 2.58 5.51
CA GLY A 54 16.08 2.68 5.34
C GLY A 54 16.78 3.10 6.62
N VAL A 55 16.31 4.17 7.28
CA VAL A 55 16.86 4.62 8.57
C VAL A 55 16.81 3.52 9.63
N MET A 56 15.71 2.75 9.67
CA MET A 56 15.57 1.66 10.64
C MET A 56 16.42 0.44 10.27
N ALA A 57 16.58 0.13 8.98
CA ALA A 57 17.45 -0.95 8.51
C ALA A 57 18.92 -0.67 8.82
N ASP A 58 19.35 0.59 8.69
CA ASP A 58 20.71 1.01 9.05
C ASP A 58 20.96 0.95 10.56
N ARG A 59 19.94 1.22 11.38
CA ARG A 59 20.06 1.21 12.85
C ARG A 59 19.98 -0.19 13.46
N TYR A 60 19.22 -1.10 12.84
CA TYR A 60 19.05 -2.48 13.30
C TYR A 60 19.08 -3.46 12.13
N PRO A 61 20.27 -3.91 11.69
CA PRO A 61 20.42 -4.87 10.59
C PRO A 61 20.05 -6.29 11.02
N SER A 62 18.79 -6.52 11.40
CA SER A 62 18.26 -7.85 11.72
C SER A 62 17.12 -8.25 10.78
N PRO A 63 17.06 -9.52 10.34
CA PRO A 63 15.96 -10.04 9.52
C PRO A 63 14.58 -9.91 10.19
N LEU A 64 14.54 -9.90 11.54
CA LEU A 64 13.32 -9.79 12.33
C LEU A 64 12.66 -8.41 12.20
N VAL A 65 13.47 -7.34 12.19
CA VAL A 65 12.99 -5.96 12.02
C VAL A 65 12.34 -5.77 10.64
N MET A 66 12.93 -6.39 9.62
CA MET A 66 12.39 -6.41 8.26
C MET A 66 11.06 -7.18 8.18
N GLY A 67 10.93 -8.28 8.94
CA GLY A 67 9.68 -9.03 9.08
C GLY A 67 8.56 -8.20 9.72
N SER A 68 8.84 -7.50 10.82
CA SER A 68 7.85 -6.63 11.48
C SER A 68 7.36 -5.47 10.60
N PHE A 69 8.24 -4.89 9.78
CA PHE A 69 7.87 -3.84 8.82
C PHE A 69 7.01 -4.36 7.67
N LEU A 70 7.07 -5.65 7.35
CA LEU A 70 6.17 -6.28 6.38
C LEU A 70 4.83 -6.67 7.02
N CYS A 71 4.85 -7.16 8.26
CA CYS A 71 3.64 -7.61 8.95
C CYS A 71 2.64 -6.47 9.20
N LEU A 72 3.10 -5.28 9.58
CA LEU A 72 2.24 -4.12 9.82
C LEU A 72 1.36 -3.76 8.60
N PRO A 73 1.92 -3.44 7.42
CA PRO A 73 1.12 -3.15 6.23
C PRO A 73 0.35 -4.37 5.74
N ALA A 74 0.86 -5.60 5.91
CA ALA A 74 0.11 -6.80 5.56
C ALA A 74 -1.18 -6.96 6.39
N ILE A 75 -1.14 -6.68 7.70
CA ILE A 75 -2.32 -6.69 8.56
C ILE A 75 -3.30 -5.61 8.14
N VAL A 76 -2.82 -4.39 7.88
CA VAL A 76 -3.67 -3.28 7.43
C VAL A 76 -4.35 -3.63 6.10
N ILE A 77 -3.60 -4.16 5.13
CA ILE A 77 -4.14 -4.58 3.82
C ILE A 77 -5.14 -5.74 3.98
N PHE A 78 -4.87 -6.68 4.89
CA PHE A 78 -5.80 -7.79 5.18
C PHE A 78 -7.10 -7.31 5.83
N LEU A 79 -7.05 -6.25 6.64
CA LEU A 79 -8.23 -5.64 7.26
C LEU A 79 -9.03 -4.76 6.28
N LEU A 80 -8.43 -4.23 5.21
CA LEU A 80 -9.13 -3.42 4.20
C LEU A 80 -10.40 -4.08 3.63
N PRO A 81 -10.39 -5.34 3.14
CA PRO A 81 -11.60 -5.99 2.62
C PRO A 81 -12.67 -6.20 3.70
N LEU A 82 -12.27 -6.40 4.96
CA LEU A 82 -13.20 -6.56 6.09
C LEU A 82 -13.90 -5.26 6.46
N VAL A 83 -13.27 -4.12 6.21
CA VAL A 83 -13.86 -2.78 6.42
C VAL A 83 -14.59 -2.30 5.16
N SER A 84 -14.13 -2.68 3.97
CA SER A 84 -14.80 -2.30 2.73
C SER A 84 -16.14 -3.02 2.53
N ALA A 85 -16.28 -4.27 2.99
CA ALA A 85 -17.53 -5.02 2.94
C ALA A 85 -18.70 -4.34 3.70
N PRO A 86 -18.55 -3.87 4.95
CA PRO A 86 -19.61 -3.15 5.65
C PRO A 86 -19.82 -1.73 5.10
N VAL A 87 -18.75 -1.03 4.70
CA VAL A 87 -18.88 0.35 4.17
C VAL A 87 -19.59 0.36 2.82
N ASN A 88 -19.28 -0.57 1.91
CA ASN A 88 -19.95 -0.69 0.61
C ASN A 88 -21.41 -1.19 0.71
N ARG A 89 -21.85 -1.65 1.89
CA ARG A 89 -23.26 -1.95 2.18
C ARG A 89 -24.03 -0.75 2.75
N LEU A 90 -23.33 0.27 3.22
CA LEU A 90 -23.88 1.47 3.85
C LEU A 90 -24.02 2.65 2.90
N ILE A 91 -23.29 2.67 1.78
CA ILE A 91 -23.54 3.53 0.61
C ILE A 91 -24.52 2.83 -0.32
#